data_AF-B2D032-F1
#
_entry.id   AF-B2D032-F1
#
_cell.length_a   1.000
_cell.length_b   1.000
_cell.length_c   1.000
_cell.angle_alpha   90.00
_cell.angle_beta   90.00
_cell.angle_gamma   90.00
#
_symmetry.space_group_name_H-M   'P 1'
#
loop_
_entity.id
_entity.type
_entity.pdbx_description
1 polymer ?
#
loop_
_entity_poly.entity_id
_entity_poly.type
_entity_poly.pdbx_seq_one_letter_code
_entity_poly.pdbx_strand_id
1 'polypeptide(L)'
;RYVDWLLTVPLMCVEFYLITKKAGATIGLLWKLIIASIFMLVTGYIGEAMHGQDASSWFWGTISSIGYAYIVWLVWAGDVAKLAKSSSPAVAAANRYLGWFVLVGWVIYP
;
A
#
# COMPACT_ATOMS: atom_id res chain seq x y z
N ARG A 1 0.51 -17.50 -4.12
CA ARG A 1 -0.15 -16.27 -3.60
C ARG A 1 0.71 -15.03 -3.87
N TYR A 2 1.91 -14.90 -3.28
CA TYR A 2 2.75 -13.71 -3.41
C TYR A 2 3.14 -13.30 -4.84
N VAL A 3 3.29 -14.24 -5.79
CA VAL A 3 3.57 -13.90 -7.21
C VAL A 3 2.42 -13.09 -7.83
N ASP A 4 1.17 -13.47 -7.56
CA ASP A 4 0.00 -12.71 -8.02
C ASP A 4 -0.06 -11.34 -7.34
N TRP A 5 0.18 -11.31 -6.02
CA TRP A 5 0.14 -10.07 -5.24
C TRP A 5 1.21 -9.07 -5.66
N LEU A 6 2.40 -9.53 -6.06
CA LEU A 6 3.47 -8.67 -6.58
C LEU A 6 3.08 -7.93 -7.87
N LEU A 7 2.05 -8.38 -8.58
CA LEU A 7 1.47 -7.66 -9.71
C LEU A 7 0.25 -6.83 -9.28
N THR A 8 -0.70 -7.44 -8.57
CA THR A 8 -2.00 -6.82 -8.27
C THR A 8 -1.89 -5.70 -7.23
N VAL A 9 -1.07 -5.85 -6.18
CA VAL A 9 -0.93 -4.86 -5.10
C VAL A 9 -0.23 -3.59 -5.58
N PRO A 10 0.93 -3.63 -6.28
CA PRO A 10 1.51 -2.42 -6.84
C PRO A 10 0.56 -1.73 -7.82
N LEU A 11 -0.18 -2.48 -8.64
CA LEU A 11 -1.15 -1.91 -9.57
C LEU A 11 -2.28 -1.18 -8.84
N MET A 12 -2.86 -1.75 -7.78
CA MET A 12 -3.82 -1.07 -6.91
C MET A 12 -3.21 0.20 -6.27
N CYS A 13 -1.95 0.14 -5.84
CA CYS A 13 -1.26 1.32 -5.33
C CYS A 13 -1.07 2.40 -6.42
N VAL A 14 -0.82 2.02 -7.68
CA VAL A 14 -0.72 2.96 -8.82
C VAL A 14 -2.04 3.71 -9.05
N GLU A 15 -3.20 3.13 -8.76
CA GLU A 15 -4.49 3.81 -8.91
C GLU A 15 -4.56 5.12 -8.10
N PHE A 16 -4.00 5.14 -6.88
CA PHE A 16 -3.92 6.36 -6.06
C PHE A 16 -3.12 7.47 -6.74
N TYR A 17 -2.01 7.13 -7.41
CA TYR A 17 -1.25 8.08 -8.21
C TYR A 17 -2.06 8.59 -9.41
N LEU A 18 -2.78 7.70 -10.10
CA LEU A 18 -3.57 8.06 -11.28
C LEU A 18 -4.73 9.00 -10.94
N ILE A 19 -5.49 8.72 -9.88
CA ILE A 19 -6.62 9.57 -9.48
C ILE A 19 -6.16 10.94 -8.94
N THR A 20 -4.98 11.01 -8.34
CA THR A 20 -4.40 12.27 -7.82
C THR A 20 -3.52 13.00 -8.85
N LYS A 21 -3.34 12.44 -10.06
CA LYS A 21 -2.41 13.00 -11.06
C LYS A 21 -2.71 14.44 -11.44
N LYS A 22 -3.99 14.74 -11.69
CA LYS A 22 -4.44 16.10 -12.03
C LYS A 22 -4.33 17.08 -10.86
N ALA A 23 -4.21 16.59 -9.64
CA ALA A 23 -4.00 17.40 -8.44
C ALA A 23 -2.51 17.68 -8.15
N GLY A 24 -1.59 17.19 -8.99
CA GLY A 24 -0.16 17.43 -8.85
C GLY A 24 0.66 16.22 -8.37
N ALA A 25 0.12 15.01 -8.40
CA ALA A 25 0.90 13.82 -8.06
C ALA A 25 2.16 13.69 -8.95
N THR A 26 3.32 13.60 -8.30
CA THR A 26 4.61 13.49 -8.97
C THR A 26 4.95 12.03 -9.25
N ILE A 27 5.89 11.79 -10.16
CA ILE A 27 6.43 10.43 -10.39
C ILE A 27 7.11 9.88 -9.13
N GLY A 28 7.57 10.75 -8.22
CA GLY A 28 8.07 10.34 -6.92
C GLY A 28 7.00 9.66 -6.06
N LEU A 29 5.75 10.14 -6.10
CA LEU A 29 4.65 9.50 -5.37
C LEU A 29 4.31 8.10 -5.94
N LEU A 30 4.36 7.95 -7.28
CA LEU A 30 4.21 6.65 -7.94
C LEU A 30 5.27 5.66 -7.42
N TRP A 31 6.54 6.06 -7.42
CA TRP A 31 7.61 5.20 -6.94
C TRP A 31 7.53 4.91 -5.44
N LYS A 32 7.12 5.87 -4.59
CA LYS A 32 6.85 5.61 -3.17
C LYS A 32 5.83 4.48 -2.98
N LEU A 33 4.73 4.52 -3.74
CA LEU A 33 3.64 3.53 -3.69
C LEU A 33 4.09 2.14 -4.18
N ILE A 34 4.85 2.08 -5.29
CA ILE A 34 5.40 0.82 -5.82
C ILE A 34 6.43 0.23 -4.86
N ILE A 35 7.37 1.02 -4.37
CA ILE A 35 8.43 0.52 -3.48
C ILE A 35 7.83 0.05 -2.16
N ALA A 36 6.88 0.80 -1.58
CA ALA A 36 6.22 0.40 -0.34
C ALA A 36 5.46 -0.93 -0.49
N SER A 37 4.75 -1.13 -1.60
CA SER A 37 4.00 -2.37 -1.85
C SER A 37 4.92 -3.56 -2.12
N ILE A 38 5.98 -3.38 -2.92
CA ILE A 38 6.98 -4.44 -3.13
C ILE A 38 7.68 -4.79 -1.81
N PHE A 39 8.09 -3.80 -1.04
CA PHE A 39 8.74 -4.01 0.26
C PHE A 39 7.85 -4.83 1.21
N MET A 40 6.59 -4.43 1.35
CA MET A 40 5.59 -5.15 2.16
C MET A 40 5.49 -6.61 1.71
N LEU A 41 5.35 -6.86 0.41
CA LEU A 41 5.14 -8.21 -0.10
C LEU A 41 6.39 -9.10 -0.04
N VAL A 42 7.57 -8.57 -0.36
CA VAL A 42 8.82 -9.33 -0.31
C VAL A 42 9.14 -9.74 1.13
N THR A 43 9.01 -8.82 2.07
CA THR A 43 9.27 -9.12 3.50
C THR A 43 8.21 -10.06 4.08
N GLY A 44 6.94 -9.91 3.68
CA GLY A 44 5.88 -10.84 4.05
C GLY A 44 6.13 -12.25 3.50
N TYR A 45 6.58 -12.36 2.25
CA TYR A 45 6.93 -13.65 1.64
C TYR A 45 8.09 -14.34 2.38
N ILE A 46 9.13 -13.59 2.77
CA ILE A 46 10.23 -14.13 3.56
C ILE A 46 9.69 -14.67 4.90
N GLY A 47 8.83 -13.91 5.58
CA GLY A 47 8.21 -14.35 6.84
C GLY A 47 7.36 -15.62 6.70
N GLU A 48 6.55 -15.71 5.63
CA GLU A 48 5.74 -16.89 5.32
C GLU A 48 6.61 -18.10 4.97
N ALA A 49 7.67 -17.91 4.18
CA ALA A 49 8.59 -18.97 3.78
C ALA A 49 9.38 -19.58 4.97
N MET A 50 9.64 -18.79 6.00
CA MET A 50 10.33 -19.22 7.23
C MET A 50 9.36 -19.79 8.29
N HIS A 51 8.06 -19.73 8.06
CA HIS A 51 7.06 -20.13 9.05
C HIS A 51 7.19 -21.62 9.41
N GLY A 52 7.31 -21.91 10.71
CA GLY A 52 7.49 -23.27 11.23
C GLY A 52 8.92 -23.84 11.11
N GLN A 53 9.85 -23.11 10.49
CA GLN A 53 11.26 -23.50 10.40
C GLN A 53 12.16 -22.62 11.27
N ASP A 54 11.82 -21.35 11.44
CA ASP A 54 12.60 -20.38 12.19
C ASP A 54 11.70 -19.49 13.07
N ALA A 55 12.17 -19.18 14.28
CA ALA A 55 11.51 -18.27 15.21
C ALA A 55 11.49 -16.81 14.69
N SER A 56 12.23 -16.52 13.61
CA SER A 56 12.27 -15.19 12.97
C SER A 56 11.05 -14.85 12.11
N SER A 57 10.12 -15.78 11.86
CA SER A 57 8.94 -15.54 11.00
C SER A 57 8.10 -14.31 11.45
N TRP A 58 7.88 -14.12 12.76
CA TRP A 58 7.14 -12.97 13.27
C TRP A 58 7.86 -11.63 13.05
N PHE A 59 9.20 -11.63 13.05
CA PHE A 59 10.01 -10.44 12.82
C PHE A 59 9.83 -9.93 11.40
N TRP A 60 9.86 -10.83 10.41
CA TRP A 60 9.58 -10.49 9.01
C TRP A 60 8.13 -10.05 8.77
N GLY A 61 7.16 -10.67 9.44
CA GLY A 61 5.76 -10.20 9.43
C GLY A 61 5.61 -8.78 9.99
N THR A 62 6.35 -8.44 11.05
CA THR A 62 6.38 -7.09 11.63
C THR A 62 6.97 -6.08 10.64
N ILE A 63 8.07 -6.44 9.96
CA ILE A 63 8.68 -5.60 8.91
C ILE A 63 7.70 -5.36 7.76
N SER A 64 7.01 -6.42 7.29
CA SER A 64 5.97 -6.30 6.27
C SER A 64 4.85 -5.35 6.68
N SER A 65 4.41 -5.46 7.94
CA SER A 65 3.37 -4.61 8.52
C SER A 65 3.75 -3.13 8.56
N ILE A 66 5.04 -2.78 8.66
CA ILE A 66 5.51 -1.39 8.54
C ILE A 66 5.27 -0.86 7.13
N GLY A 67 5.55 -1.68 6.10
CA GLY A 67 5.25 -1.33 4.70
C GLY A 67 3.76 -1.09 4.48
N TYR A 68 2.92 -1.98 5.01
CA TYR A 68 1.46 -1.83 5.00
C TYR A 68 1.00 -0.53 5.69
N ALA A 69 1.46 -0.28 6.92
CA ALA A 69 1.12 0.92 7.67
C ALA A 69 1.55 2.21 6.96
N TYR A 70 2.68 2.18 6.25
CA TYR A 70 3.13 3.31 5.44
C TYR A 70 2.21 3.59 4.24
N ILE A 71 1.72 2.55 3.54
CA ILE A 71 0.73 2.70 2.47
C ILE A 71 -0.58 3.26 3.03
N VAL A 72 -1.08 2.72 4.15
CA VAL A 72 -2.26 3.24 4.85
C VAL A 72 -2.07 4.72 5.18
N TRP A 73 -0.92 5.09 5.75
CA TRP A 73 -0.62 6.48 6.07
C TRP A 73 -0.64 7.37 4.83
N LEU A 74 -0.02 6.97 3.71
CA LEU A 74 -0.03 7.74 2.47
C LEU A 74 -1.44 8.08 2.00
N VAL A 75 -2.36 7.11 2.07
CA VAL A 75 -3.74 7.24 1.58
C VAL A 75 -4.65 8.01 2.53
N TRP A 76 -4.44 7.91 3.84
CA TRP A 76 -5.30 8.53 4.85
C TRP A 76 -4.83 9.90 5.35
N ALA A 77 -3.51 10.12 5.41
CA ALA A 77 -2.93 11.33 6.00
C ALA A 77 -1.74 11.93 5.22
N GLY A 78 -1.10 11.14 4.36
CA GLY A 78 0.11 11.52 3.62
C GLY A 78 -0.18 12.22 2.29
N ASP A 79 0.76 12.07 1.36
CA ASP A 79 0.77 12.80 0.09
C ASP A 79 -0.48 12.54 -0.75
N VAL A 80 -0.95 11.28 -0.83
CA VAL A 80 -2.18 10.91 -1.56
C VAL A 80 -3.39 11.59 -0.93
N ALA A 81 -3.52 11.52 0.40
CA ALA A 81 -4.65 12.12 1.11
C ALA A 81 -4.73 13.64 0.89
N LYS A 82 -3.59 14.34 0.92
CA LYS A 82 -3.51 15.78 0.70
C LYS A 82 -3.92 16.14 -0.72
N LEU A 83 -3.38 15.44 -1.72
CA LEU A 83 -3.70 15.65 -3.13
C LEU A 83 -5.17 15.33 -3.46
N ALA A 84 -5.73 14.29 -2.84
CA ALA A 84 -7.14 13.93 -3.02
C ALA A 84 -8.07 15.02 -2.46
N LYS A 85 -7.74 15.59 -1.29
CA LYS A 85 -8.50 16.68 -0.66
C LYS A 85 -8.43 17.99 -1.46
N SER A 86 -7.33 18.25 -2.16
CA SER A 86 -7.19 19.42 -3.03
C SER A 86 -7.72 19.20 -4.46
N SER A 87 -8.33 18.04 -4.72
CA SER A 87 -8.90 17.68 -6.03
C SER A 87 -10.42 17.86 -6.05
N SER A 88 -11.09 17.22 -7.01
CA SER A 88 -12.55 17.22 -7.09
C SER A 88 -13.19 16.39 -5.97
N PRO A 89 -14.45 16.66 -5.59
CA PRO A 89 -15.17 15.84 -4.62
C PRO A 89 -15.23 14.36 -5.00
N ALA A 90 -15.26 14.04 -6.30
CA ALA A 90 -15.24 12.67 -6.81
C ALA A 90 -13.90 11.96 -6.51
N VAL A 91 -12.77 12.64 -6.69
CA VAL A 91 -11.44 12.08 -6.37
C VAL A 91 -11.27 11.90 -4.87
N ALA A 92 -11.73 12.85 -4.06
CA ALA A 92 -11.72 12.74 -2.60
C ALA A 92 -12.55 11.54 -2.12
N ALA A 93 -13.74 11.32 -2.70
CA ALA A 93 -14.58 10.17 -2.40
C ALA A 93 -13.93 8.84 -2.84
N ALA A 94 -13.38 8.79 -4.05
CA ALA A 94 -12.65 7.61 -4.54
C ALA A 94 -11.48 7.23 -3.63
N ASN A 95 -10.65 8.21 -3.24
CA ASN A 95 -9.56 7.99 -2.28
C ASN A 95 -10.07 7.46 -0.94
N ARG A 96 -11.21 7.94 -0.45
CA ARG A 96 -11.80 7.46 0.81
C ARG A 96 -12.27 6.00 0.70
N TYR A 97 -12.95 5.63 -0.38
CA TYR A 97 -13.41 4.25 -0.57
C TYR A 97 -12.25 3.27 -0.74
N LEU A 98 -11.29 3.60 -1.61
CA LEU A 98 -10.08 2.80 -1.79
C LEU A 98 -9.23 2.77 -0.51
N GLY A 99 -9.16 3.88 0.23
CA GLY A 99 -8.48 3.94 1.52
C GLY A 99 -9.09 3.03 2.59
N TRP A 100 -10.42 2.88 2.61
CA TRP A 100 -11.08 1.89 3.46
C TRP A 100 -10.79 0.45 3.02
N PHE A 101 -10.75 0.20 1.70
CA PHE A 101 -10.37 -1.10 1.18
C PHE A 101 -8.94 -1.48 1.57
N VAL A 102 -8.00 -0.54 1.48
CA VAL A 102 -6.63 -0.77 1.96
C VAL A 102 -6.61 -0.95 3.48
N LEU A 103 -7.27 -0.10 4.26
CA LEU A 103 -7.20 -0.15 5.74
C LEU A 103 -7.90 -1.39 6.36
N VAL A 104 -9.09 -1.73 5.88
CA VAL A 104 -9.91 -2.81 6.46
C VAL A 104 -9.87 -4.05 5.59
N GLY A 105 -9.94 -3.90 4.27
CA GLY A 105 -9.90 -5.03 3.35
C GLY A 105 -8.54 -5.74 3.36
N TRP A 106 -7.43 -5.03 3.54
CA TRP A 106 -6.11 -5.69 3.52
C TRP A 106 -5.66 -6.23 4.86
N VAL A 107 -6.25 -5.81 5.98
CA VAL A 107 -5.79 -6.21 7.33
C VAL A 107 -5.90 -7.72 7.62
N ILE A 108 -6.62 -8.46 6.77
CA ILE A 108 -6.79 -9.91 6.87
C ILE A 108 -5.62 -10.71 6.29
N TYR A 109 -4.66 -10.05 5.63
CA TYR A 109 -3.54 -10.68 4.91
C TYR A 109 -2.16 -10.68 5.62
N PRO A 110 -1.81 -9.68 6.45
CA PRO A 110 -0.56 -9.66 7.22
C PRO A 110 -0.44 -10.80 8.23
#